data_AF-A0A2I4DIC4-F1
#
_entry.id   AF-A0A2I4DIC4-F1
#
_cell.length_a   1.000
_cell.length_b   1.000
_cell.length_c   1.000
_cell.angle_alpha   90.00
_cell.angle_beta   90.00
_cell.angle_gamma   90.00
#
_symmetry.space_group_name_H-M   'P 1'
#
loop_
_entity.id
_entity.type
_entity.pdbx_description
1 polymer ?
#
loop_
_entity_poly.entity_id
_entity_poly.type
_entity_poly.pdbx_seq_one_letter_code
_entity_poly.pdbx_strand_id
1 'polypeptide(L)'
;MDSVLLGSFPKRTSIIVGANDWRSDRLKKVCSPNVGSHLAVKLSRRGAGNILDRHLDIGFQQQLLKHNIRGFEERTSFHRGRNKKCLVNAASGHPLEPETGAYQPKNIWVTLKNALDAFYRFSRPHTVIGTALSIISVSLLAVENLSDISPLFFTGVLEAVVAALFMNIYIVGLNQLSDIDIDKVNKPYLPLASGEYSVGTGVMIVMSFSILSFWLGWIVGSWPLFWALFLSFVLGTAYSINLPLLRWKKFAVVAAMCILVVRAVIVQLAFFLHMQTHVFKRPAVFSRPLMFATAFMSFFSVVIALFKDIPDIDGDKIYGIRSFSVRLGQKRVFWICIVLLEMAYGVALLMGVASCSFWSKLITVLGHAILASTLWNRAKSVDLSSKAAITSFYMFIWKLFYAEYLLIPLVR
;
A
#
# COMPACT_ATOMS: atom_id res chain seq x y z
N MET A 1 -7.38 23.08 -50.84
CA MET A 1 -6.62 23.60 -52.00
C MET A 1 -5.34 22.80 -52.19
N ASP A 2 -5.46 21.47 -52.29
CA ASP A 2 -5.57 20.75 -53.58
C ASP A 2 -4.44 21.03 -54.60
N SER A 3 -3.81 20.01 -55.22
CA SER A 3 -4.06 18.56 -55.16
C SER A 3 -2.94 17.70 -55.75
N VAL A 4 -2.79 16.48 -55.19
CA VAL A 4 -2.49 15.17 -55.83
C VAL A 4 -1.38 15.07 -56.90
N LEU A 5 -0.49 14.09 -56.71
CA LEU A 5 0.40 13.53 -57.75
C LEU A 5 0.19 12.02 -57.96
N LEU A 6 0.70 11.54 -59.10
CA LEU A 6 0.67 10.17 -59.65
C LEU A 6 1.10 9.06 -58.65
N GLY A 7 0.81 7.76 -58.86
CA GLY A 7 0.22 7.11 -60.03
C GLY A 7 1.08 5.94 -60.56
N SER A 8 0.83 4.72 -60.04
CA SER A 8 1.10 3.38 -60.62
C SER A 8 2.52 2.93 -61.07
N PHE A 9 2.90 1.71 -60.64
CA PHE A 9 4.04 0.90 -61.12
C PHE A 9 3.89 0.39 -62.57
N PRO A 10 4.95 -0.17 -63.18
CA PRO A 10 4.95 -1.64 -63.36
C PRO A 10 6.26 -2.39 -63.02
N LYS A 11 6.19 -3.73 -63.19
CA LYS A 11 7.18 -4.80 -62.90
C LYS A 11 8.34 -4.83 -63.94
N ARG A 12 9.39 -5.70 -63.92
CA ARG A 12 9.53 -7.08 -63.35
C ARG A 12 11.00 -7.59 -63.33
N THR A 13 11.15 -8.84 -62.86
CA THR A 13 12.15 -9.92 -63.21
C THR A 13 13.59 -9.84 -62.64
N SER A 14 14.31 -10.94 -62.36
CA SER A 14 13.97 -12.33 -61.87
C SER A 14 15.22 -13.26 -61.82
N ILE A 15 15.18 -14.33 -60.99
CA ILE A 15 16.04 -15.56 -61.04
C ILE A 15 17.50 -15.27 -60.56
N ILE A 16 18.16 -16.07 -59.71
CA ILE A 16 18.56 -17.50 -59.79
C ILE A 16 18.21 -18.31 -58.51
N VAL A 17 18.12 -19.64 -58.65
CA VAL A 17 17.93 -20.65 -57.59
C VAL A 17 19.20 -21.51 -57.44
N GLY A 18 19.53 -21.94 -56.21
CA GLY A 18 20.57 -22.94 -55.92
C GLY A 18 20.33 -23.57 -54.53
N ALA A 19 20.70 -24.84 -54.33
CA ALA A 19 20.27 -25.62 -53.15
C ALA A 19 21.28 -26.70 -52.68
N ASN A 20 21.06 -27.17 -51.45
CA ASN A 20 21.46 -28.45 -50.84
C ASN A 20 22.94 -28.74 -50.45
N ASP A 21 23.18 -28.71 -49.12
CA ASP A 21 23.54 -29.89 -48.30
C ASP A 21 25.03 -30.40 -48.23
N TRP A 22 25.28 -31.29 -47.26
CA TRP A 22 26.46 -32.14 -46.96
C TRP A 22 27.59 -31.67 -46.01
N ARG A 23 27.41 -32.02 -44.72
CA ARG A 23 28.28 -32.88 -43.87
C ARG A 23 29.81 -32.65 -43.71
N SER A 24 30.18 -32.38 -42.44
CA SER A 24 31.14 -33.12 -41.58
C SER A 24 32.68 -33.00 -41.69
N ASP A 25 33.30 -32.89 -40.49
CA ASP A 25 34.44 -33.70 -39.97
C ASP A 25 35.94 -33.27 -40.02
N ARG A 26 36.44 -32.84 -38.83
CA ARG A 26 37.42 -33.57 -37.93
C ARG A 26 38.86 -33.02 -37.75
N LEU A 27 39.45 -33.34 -36.55
CA LEU A 27 40.88 -33.29 -36.11
C LEU A 27 41.46 -31.89 -35.74
N LYS A 28 42.28 -31.63 -34.68
CA LYS A 28 42.84 -32.28 -33.44
C LYS A 28 43.09 -31.13 -32.42
N LYS A 29 43.17 -31.22 -31.07
CA LYS A 29 43.22 -32.25 -29.99
C LYS A 29 44.58 -32.90 -29.58
N VAL A 30 45.42 -32.17 -28.82
CA VAL A 30 46.57 -32.62 -27.97
C VAL A 30 46.80 -31.51 -26.89
N CYS A 31 47.20 -31.70 -25.62
CA CYS A 31 47.09 -32.78 -24.61
C CYS A 31 47.29 -32.17 -23.19
N SER A 32 46.87 -32.88 -22.13
CA SER A 32 47.23 -32.58 -20.72
C SER A 32 48.35 -33.50 -20.22
N PRO A 33 48.90 -33.25 -19.01
CA PRO A 33 48.84 -34.30 -17.98
C PRO A 33 48.54 -33.80 -16.55
N ASN A 34 48.09 -34.72 -15.69
CA ASN A 34 47.93 -34.51 -14.25
C ASN A 34 49.23 -34.83 -13.47
N VAL A 35 49.48 -34.09 -12.38
CA VAL A 35 50.05 -34.63 -11.13
C VAL A 35 49.34 -33.92 -9.97
N GLY A 36 49.13 -34.59 -8.84
CA GLY A 36 48.62 -33.99 -7.61
C GLY A 36 49.21 -34.66 -6.37
N SER A 37 49.23 -33.94 -5.24
CA SER A 37 49.64 -34.46 -3.95
C SER A 37 49.02 -33.64 -2.81
N HIS A 38 48.87 -34.27 -1.63
CA HIS A 38 48.34 -33.63 -0.44
C HIS A 38 49.41 -32.76 0.24
N LEU A 39 48.96 -31.70 0.93
CA LEU A 39 49.56 -31.36 2.22
C LEU A 39 48.48 -30.85 3.19
N ALA A 40 48.49 -31.35 4.43
CA ALA A 40 47.59 -30.91 5.48
C ALA A 40 48.37 -30.14 6.54
N VAL A 41 47.84 -28.98 6.97
CA VAL A 41 48.35 -28.26 8.15
C VAL A 41 47.21 -28.08 9.14
N LYS A 42 47.16 -28.96 10.14
CA LYS A 42 46.49 -28.67 11.41
C LYS A 42 47.41 -27.82 12.26
N LEU A 43 46.97 -26.62 12.63
CA LEU A 43 47.44 -25.91 13.82
C LEU A 43 46.23 -25.29 14.53
N SER A 44 46.22 -25.31 15.86
CA SER A 44 45.09 -24.88 16.67
C SER A 44 45.53 -24.33 18.03
N ARG A 45 44.59 -23.66 18.73
CA ARG A 45 44.67 -23.18 20.12
C ARG A 45 45.64 -22.03 20.44
N ARG A 46 45.11 -20.80 20.31
CA ARG A 46 44.79 -19.87 21.42
C ARG A 46 44.05 -18.65 20.84
N GLY A 47 43.14 -17.95 21.52
CA GLY A 47 42.52 -18.25 22.82
C GLY A 47 42.17 -16.96 23.60
N ALA A 48 40.91 -16.50 23.51
CA ALA A 48 40.39 -15.23 24.05
C ALA A 48 41.01 -13.95 23.43
N GLY A 49 40.34 -12.79 23.42
CA GLY A 49 39.00 -12.49 23.93
C GLY A 49 38.43 -11.16 23.39
N ASN A 50 37.21 -10.83 23.82
CA ASN A 50 36.36 -9.72 23.33
C ASN A 50 37.05 -8.36 23.17
N ILE A 51 36.90 -7.72 21.99
CA ILE A 51 36.53 -6.30 21.81
C ILE A 51 35.86 -6.19 20.42
N LEU A 52 34.54 -6.00 20.40
CA LEU A 52 33.80 -5.40 19.28
C LEU A 52 32.52 -4.75 19.83
N ASP A 53 32.71 -3.84 20.77
CA ASP A 53 31.69 -2.95 21.31
C ASP A 53 32.25 -1.52 21.24
N ARG A 54 31.37 -0.52 21.14
CA ARG A 54 31.62 0.85 20.67
C ARG A 54 32.02 0.99 19.20
N HIS A 55 31.03 0.86 18.30
CA HIS A 55 30.98 1.70 17.08
C HIS A 55 29.53 1.90 16.57
N LEU A 56 28.58 2.13 17.49
CA LEU A 56 27.16 2.24 17.15
C LEU A 56 26.34 3.22 18.02
N ASP A 57 26.97 4.31 18.48
CA ASP A 57 26.24 5.44 19.10
C ASP A 57 26.92 6.81 18.84
N ILE A 58 26.71 7.34 17.64
CA ILE A 58 26.90 8.77 17.34
C ILE A 58 25.81 9.18 16.34
N GLY A 59 24.90 10.10 16.74
CA GLY A 59 24.17 10.86 15.72
C GLY A 59 22.74 11.35 15.97
N PHE A 60 22.25 11.64 17.19
CA PHE A 60 21.02 12.47 17.31
C PHE A 60 20.83 13.33 18.59
N GLN A 61 21.89 13.94 19.14
CA GLN A 61 21.71 15.05 20.11
C GLN A 61 22.79 16.14 20.00
N GLN A 62 22.57 17.17 19.17
CA GLN A 62 23.30 18.44 19.33
C GLN A 62 22.65 19.68 18.67
N GLN A 63 21.36 19.96 18.96
CA GLN A 63 20.74 21.19 18.42
C GLN A 63 19.70 21.89 19.34
N LEU A 64 19.91 21.90 20.66
CA LEU A 64 19.17 22.82 21.55
C LEU A 64 19.87 23.16 22.88
N LEU A 65 21.01 23.86 22.87
CA LEU A 65 21.40 24.78 23.97
C LEU A 65 22.59 25.69 23.57
N LYS A 66 22.32 26.95 23.20
CA LYS A 66 23.31 28.05 23.19
C LYS A 66 22.61 29.39 23.40
N HIS A 67 22.61 29.89 24.64
CA HIS A 67 22.62 31.32 24.91
C HIS A 67 23.23 31.63 26.29
N ASN A 68 24.38 32.29 26.26
CA ASN A 68 24.99 33.21 27.22
C ASN A 68 24.79 33.00 28.74
N ILE A 69 25.83 32.46 29.41
CA ILE A 69 26.28 32.95 30.73
C ILE A 69 27.82 32.95 30.78
N ARG A 70 28.47 34.14 30.76
CA ARG A 70 29.82 34.38 31.33
C ARG A 70 30.13 35.88 31.42
N GLY A 71 30.93 36.29 32.41
CA GLY A 71 31.11 37.69 32.83
C GLY A 71 30.05 38.04 33.89
N PHE A 72 30.31 38.05 35.20
CA PHE A 72 31.55 38.17 35.98
C PHE A 72 32.10 39.60 36.06
N GLU A 73 31.55 40.38 37.00
CA GLU A 73 32.18 41.56 37.59
C GLU A 73 31.69 41.67 39.05
N GLU A 74 32.58 41.93 40.00
CA GLU A 74 32.25 42.01 41.44
C GLU A 74 32.24 43.46 41.91
N ARG A 75 31.24 43.86 42.71
CA ARG A 75 31.41 44.97 43.66
C ARG A 75 30.48 44.88 44.88
N THR A 76 31.13 44.90 46.04
CA THR A 76 30.69 45.29 47.40
C THR A 76 29.52 46.30 47.43
N SER A 77 28.62 46.35 48.44
CA SER A 77 28.91 46.33 49.89
C SER A 77 27.68 46.24 50.83
N PHE A 78 27.85 45.57 51.98
CA PHE A 78 27.36 45.90 53.35
C PHE A 78 25.90 46.33 53.70
N HIS A 79 25.42 45.74 54.81
CA HIS A 79 24.46 46.29 55.81
C HIS A 79 22.97 46.52 55.40
N ARG A 80 21.98 46.70 56.31
CA ARG A 80 21.71 46.25 57.71
C ARG A 80 20.33 46.80 58.12
N GLY A 81 19.47 46.04 58.84
CA GLY A 81 18.42 46.66 59.68
C GLY A 81 16.94 46.21 59.55
N ARG A 82 16.61 45.10 60.22
CA ARG A 82 15.45 44.91 61.13
C ARG A 82 14.41 46.07 61.27
N ASN A 83 13.14 45.82 60.93
CA ASN A 83 11.90 46.10 61.72
C ASN A 83 10.71 45.42 61.00
N LYS A 84 9.80 44.61 61.58
CA LYS A 84 9.00 44.56 62.84
C LYS A 84 7.72 45.42 62.88
N LYS A 85 6.59 44.73 62.60
CA LYS A 85 5.21 44.86 63.14
C LYS A 85 4.46 46.20 63.05
N CYS A 86 3.28 46.14 62.42
CA CYS A 86 2.01 46.60 63.02
C CYS A 86 0.96 45.46 62.94
N LEU A 87 -0.26 45.65 63.44
CA LEU A 87 -1.21 44.56 63.77
C LEU A 87 -2.70 44.97 63.58
N VAL A 88 -3.59 43.97 63.52
CA VAL A 88 -5.07 44.00 63.71
C VAL A 88 -5.97 44.25 62.48
N ASN A 89 -6.52 43.13 62.00
CA ASN A 89 -7.90 42.83 61.58
C ASN A 89 -8.91 43.96 61.28
N ALA A 90 -9.57 43.83 60.13
CA ALA A 90 -11.03 43.97 59.96
C ALA A 90 -11.50 42.93 58.92
N ALA A 91 -12.77 42.49 58.97
CA ALA A 91 -13.23 41.32 58.23
C ALA A 91 -14.09 41.66 56.99
N SER A 92 -13.92 40.87 55.92
CA SER A 92 -14.99 40.54 54.98
C SER A 92 -14.75 39.11 54.48
N GLY A 93 -15.83 38.32 54.34
CA GLY A 93 -15.73 36.89 54.07
C GLY A 93 -15.99 36.55 52.61
N HIS A 94 -15.03 35.88 51.97
CA HIS A 94 -15.27 35.05 50.79
C HIS A 94 -14.62 33.68 51.02
N PRO A 95 -15.36 32.57 50.98
CA PRO A 95 -14.76 31.25 50.87
C PRO A 95 -14.03 31.17 49.53
N LEU A 96 -12.70 31.04 49.57
CA LEU A 96 -11.96 30.48 48.45
C LEU A 96 -12.23 28.97 48.45
N GLU A 97 -13.32 28.55 47.82
CA GLU A 97 -13.38 27.17 47.34
C GLU A 97 -12.22 26.99 46.36
N PRO A 98 -11.31 26.02 46.58
CA PRO A 98 -10.52 25.52 45.47
C PRO A 98 -11.54 24.87 44.52
N GLU A 99 -11.54 25.25 43.24
CA GLU A 99 -12.23 24.46 42.22
C GLU A 99 -11.66 23.04 42.30
N THR A 100 -12.41 22.16 42.96
CA THR A 100 -12.05 20.75 43.11
C THR A 100 -12.41 20.09 41.80
N GLY A 101 -11.61 20.43 40.78
CA GLY A 101 -11.87 20.20 39.37
C GLY A 101 -12.25 18.75 39.17
N ALA A 102 -13.56 18.52 39.03
CA ALA A 102 -14.13 17.21 39.28
C ALA A 102 -13.47 16.23 38.32
N TYR A 103 -12.72 15.26 38.86
CA TYR A 103 -12.05 14.22 38.09
C TYR A 103 -13.08 13.18 37.63
N GLN A 104 -14.05 13.67 36.85
CA GLN A 104 -15.12 12.93 36.21
C GLN A 104 -14.50 11.71 35.56
N PRO A 105 -14.76 10.49 36.06
CA PRO A 105 -14.12 9.30 35.54
C PRO A 105 -14.57 9.15 34.10
N LYS A 106 -13.66 9.44 33.14
CA LYS A 106 -13.97 9.46 31.70
C LYS A 106 -14.63 8.15 31.33
N ASN A 107 -15.95 8.20 31.16
CA ASN A 107 -16.81 7.03 31.10
C ASN A 107 -16.18 6.01 30.16
N ILE A 108 -15.94 4.79 30.65
CA ILE A 108 -15.08 3.80 29.97
C ILE A 108 -15.58 3.54 28.54
N TRP A 109 -16.90 3.59 28.34
CA TRP A 109 -17.56 3.52 27.04
C TRP A 109 -17.18 4.64 26.07
N VAL A 110 -17.02 5.88 26.55
CA VAL A 110 -16.57 7.02 25.74
C VAL A 110 -15.09 6.87 25.38
N THR A 111 -14.25 6.48 26.35
CA THR A 111 -12.82 6.21 26.11
C THR A 111 -12.62 5.09 25.09
N LEU A 112 -13.38 3.99 25.21
CA LEU A 112 -13.38 2.87 24.26
C LEU A 112 -13.90 3.30 22.88
N LYS A 113 -15.02 4.03 22.81
CA LYS A 113 -15.58 4.54 21.55
C LYS A 113 -14.58 5.42 20.80
N ASN A 114 -13.90 6.31 21.50
CA ASN A 114 -12.90 7.19 20.89
C ASN A 114 -11.67 6.40 20.43
N ALA A 115 -11.20 5.42 21.20
CA ALA A 115 -10.10 4.54 20.79
C ALA A 115 -10.45 3.70 19.53
N LEU A 116 -11.69 3.20 19.44
CA LEU A 116 -12.20 2.47 18.28
C LEU A 116 -12.37 3.37 17.05
N ASP A 117 -12.87 4.61 17.20
CA ASP A 117 -12.97 5.57 16.09
C ASP A 117 -11.59 6.00 15.57
N ALA A 118 -10.64 6.27 16.48
CA ALA A 118 -9.25 6.54 16.10
C ALA A 118 -8.65 5.35 15.35
N PHE A 119 -8.83 4.12 15.84
CA PHE A 119 -8.33 2.92 15.15
C PHE A 119 -9.00 2.70 13.78
N TYR A 120 -10.31 2.96 13.69
CA TYR A 120 -11.07 2.93 12.44
C TYR A 120 -10.49 3.93 11.44
N ARG A 121 -10.28 5.20 11.82
CA ARG A 121 -9.63 6.22 10.97
C ARG A 121 -8.21 5.82 10.57
N PHE A 122 -7.40 5.31 11.51
CA PHE A 122 -6.04 4.82 11.27
C PHE A 122 -5.98 3.67 10.26
N SER A 123 -6.93 2.73 10.32
CA SER A 123 -6.99 1.55 9.44
C SER A 123 -7.27 1.86 7.97
N ARG A 124 -7.65 3.10 7.64
CA ARG A 124 -8.13 3.54 6.32
C ARG A 124 -9.21 2.58 5.77
N PRO A 125 -10.46 2.65 6.28
CA PRO A 125 -11.48 1.60 6.15
C PRO A 125 -11.78 1.16 4.71
N HIS A 126 -11.64 2.06 3.73
CA HIS A 126 -11.80 1.72 2.32
C HIS A 126 -10.79 0.68 1.83
N THR A 127 -9.54 0.74 2.29
CA THR A 127 -8.51 -0.26 1.97
C THR A 127 -8.78 -1.61 2.62
N VAL A 128 -9.36 -1.61 3.83
CA VAL A 128 -9.75 -2.80 4.62
C VAL A 128 -10.91 -3.53 3.94
N ILE A 129 -12.00 -2.81 3.63
CA ILE A 129 -13.16 -3.35 2.91
C ILE A 129 -12.72 -3.87 1.54
N GLY A 130 -11.91 -3.10 0.81
CA GLY A 130 -11.37 -3.52 -0.49
C GLY A 130 -10.51 -4.78 -0.41
N THR A 131 -9.67 -4.96 0.63
CA THR A 131 -8.89 -6.19 0.83
C THR A 131 -9.78 -7.38 1.15
N ALA A 132 -10.74 -7.23 2.07
CA ALA A 132 -11.63 -8.31 2.47
C ALA A 132 -12.48 -8.81 1.28
N LEU A 133 -13.12 -7.88 0.56
CA LEU A 133 -13.91 -8.22 -0.64
C LEU A 133 -13.06 -8.81 -1.76
N SER A 134 -11.82 -8.31 -1.98
CA SER A 134 -10.95 -8.88 -3.01
C SER A 134 -10.60 -10.33 -2.72
N ILE A 135 -10.27 -10.67 -1.46
CA ILE A 135 -9.90 -12.04 -1.09
C ILE A 135 -11.11 -12.97 -1.18
N ILE A 136 -12.28 -12.55 -0.65
CA ILE A 136 -13.51 -13.34 -0.74
C ILE A 136 -13.89 -13.63 -2.21
N SER A 137 -13.81 -12.61 -3.07
CA SER A 137 -14.09 -12.74 -4.51
C SER A 137 -13.12 -13.69 -5.21
N VAL A 138 -11.81 -13.50 -4.99
CA VAL A 138 -10.76 -14.36 -5.55
C VAL A 138 -10.90 -15.80 -5.06
N SER A 139 -11.29 -16.03 -3.81
CA SER A 139 -11.56 -17.36 -3.28
C SER A 139 -12.78 -18.01 -3.93
N LEU A 140 -13.81 -17.24 -4.28
CA LEU A 140 -14.97 -17.73 -5.05
C LEU A 140 -14.62 -18.06 -6.52
N LEU A 141 -13.53 -17.51 -7.08
CA LEU A 141 -13.02 -17.93 -8.40
C LEU A 141 -12.38 -19.33 -8.38
N ALA A 142 -11.93 -19.82 -7.22
CA ALA A 142 -11.41 -21.17 -7.04
C ALA A 142 -12.51 -22.22 -6.78
N VAL A 143 -13.78 -21.79 -6.64
CA VAL A 143 -14.93 -22.70 -6.49
C VAL A 143 -15.30 -23.27 -7.87
N GLU A 144 -15.07 -24.57 -8.01
CA GLU A 144 -15.39 -25.36 -9.19
C GLU A 144 -16.75 -26.03 -9.04
N ASN A 145 -17.08 -26.52 -7.85
CA ASN A 145 -18.33 -27.24 -7.53
C ASN A 145 -18.98 -26.69 -6.25
N LEU A 146 -20.30 -26.83 -6.10
CA LEU A 146 -21.01 -26.40 -4.88
C LEU A 146 -20.53 -27.14 -3.61
N SER A 147 -20.04 -28.37 -3.75
CA SER A 147 -19.39 -29.15 -2.69
C SER A 147 -18.13 -28.49 -2.10
N ASP A 148 -17.50 -27.58 -2.84
CA ASP A 148 -16.30 -26.88 -2.40
C ASP A 148 -16.64 -25.88 -1.28
N ILE A 149 -17.89 -25.36 -1.26
CA ILE A 149 -18.42 -24.43 -0.26
C ILE A 149 -18.71 -25.20 1.05
N SER A 150 -17.62 -25.47 1.75
CA SER A 150 -17.53 -26.32 2.94
C SER A 150 -16.99 -25.52 4.13
N PRO A 151 -17.07 -26.03 5.38
CA PRO A 151 -16.43 -25.38 6.53
C PRO A 151 -14.93 -25.08 6.29
N LEU A 152 -14.24 -25.97 5.58
CA LEU A 152 -12.83 -25.82 5.20
C LEU A 152 -12.59 -24.67 4.20
N PHE A 153 -13.52 -24.39 3.28
CA PHE A 153 -13.48 -23.16 2.47
C PHE A 153 -13.60 -21.91 3.35
N PHE A 154 -14.56 -21.86 4.27
CA PHE A 154 -14.74 -20.71 5.16
C PHE A 154 -13.54 -20.48 6.08
N THR A 155 -12.92 -21.55 6.60
CA THR A 155 -11.66 -21.47 7.37
C THR A 155 -10.53 -20.85 6.54
N GLY A 156 -10.25 -21.35 5.33
CA GLY A 156 -9.18 -20.81 4.49
C GLY A 156 -9.42 -19.35 4.08
N VAL A 157 -10.66 -19.00 3.73
CA VAL A 157 -11.03 -17.58 3.47
C VAL A 157 -10.79 -16.72 4.71
N LEU A 158 -11.14 -17.18 5.91
CA LEU A 158 -10.96 -16.42 7.15
C LEU A 158 -9.48 -16.26 7.49
N GLU A 159 -8.68 -17.32 7.42
CA GLU A 159 -7.22 -17.32 7.60
C GLU A 159 -6.55 -16.27 6.69
N ALA A 160 -6.89 -16.34 5.40
CA ALA A 160 -6.35 -15.45 4.38
C ALA A 160 -6.77 -13.99 4.57
N VAL A 161 -8.06 -13.73 4.86
CA VAL A 161 -8.57 -12.38 5.12
C VAL A 161 -7.92 -11.78 6.37
N VAL A 162 -7.88 -12.50 7.49
CA VAL A 162 -7.31 -11.96 8.75
C VAL A 162 -5.82 -11.65 8.60
N ALA A 163 -5.03 -12.56 8.03
CA ALA A 163 -3.59 -12.34 7.82
C ALA A 163 -3.31 -11.15 6.89
N ALA A 164 -4.10 -11.00 5.82
CA ALA A 164 -3.98 -9.89 4.87
C ALA A 164 -4.50 -8.56 5.41
N LEU A 165 -5.53 -8.56 6.26
CA LEU A 165 -5.99 -7.34 6.94
C LEU A 165 -4.95 -6.83 7.93
N PHE A 166 -4.28 -7.73 8.67
CA PHE A 166 -3.13 -7.35 9.50
C PHE A 166 -2.00 -6.72 8.68
N MET A 167 -1.66 -7.30 7.52
CA MET A 167 -0.67 -6.72 6.60
C MET A 167 -1.13 -5.37 6.03
N ASN A 168 -2.41 -5.21 5.70
CA ASN A 168 -2.95 -3.93 5.22
C ASN A 168 -2.86 -2.84 6.30
N ILE A 169 -3.14 -3.16 7.57
CA ILE A 169 -3.01 -2.24 8.71
C ILE A 169 -1.53 -1.84 8.90
N TYR A 170 -0.59 -2.79 8.79
CA TYR A 170 0.85 -2.50 8.76
C TYR A 170 1.19 -1.50 7.64
N ILE A 171 0.78 -1.75 6.39
CA ILE A 171 1.12 -0.90 5.24
C ILE A 171 0.55 0.52 5.38
N VAL A 172 -0.75 0.67 5.71
CA VAL A 172 -1.35 2.00 5.83
C VAL A 172 -0.86 2.76 7.06
N GLY A 173 -0.53 2.06 8.15
CA GLY A 173 0.06 2.64 9.34
C GLY A 173 1.50 3.09 9.12
N LEU A 174 2.32 2.28 8.45
CA LEU A 174 3.70 2.63 8.08
C LEU A 174 3.74 3.83 7.13
N ASN A 175 2.82 3.90 6.17
CA ASN A 175 2.67 5.10 5.34
C ASN A 175 2.40 6.32 6.23
N GLN A 176 1.43 6.26 7.15
CA GLN A 176 1.09 7.39 8.03
C GLN A 176 2.27 7.81 8.91
N LEU A 177 3.01 6.86 9.50
CA LEU A 177 4.25 7.15 10.24
C LEU A 177 5.33 7.82 9.37
N SER A 178 5.41 7.46 8.08
CA SER A 178 6.39 8.02 7.13
C SER A 178 5.95 9.35 6.51
N ASP A 179 4.66 9.70 6.62
CA ASP A 179 4.01 10.81 5.93
C ASP A 179 3.36 11.82 6.91
N ILE A 180 3.62 11.77 8.23
CA ILE A 180 2.92 12.57 9.26
C ILE A 180 2.71 14.03 8.84
N ASP A 181 3.76 14.73 8.41
CA ASP A 181 3.68 16.14 8.04
C ASP A 181 3.02 16.40 6.66
N ILE A 182 3.03 15.41 5.77
CA ILE A 182 2.29 15.46 4.49
C ILE A 182 0.80 15.24 4.75
N ASP A 183 0.44 14.26 5.58
CA ASP A 183 -0.95 13.97 5.97
C ASP A 183 -1.51 15.06 6.91
N LYS A 184 -0.71 15.89 7.59
CA LYS A 184 -1.20 17.14 8.21
C LYS A 184 -1.80 18.12 7.20
N VAL A 185 -1.22 18.21 5.99
CA VAL A 185 -1.76 19.08 4.91
C VAL A 185 -2.91 18.40 4.18
N ASN A 186 -2.78 17.10 3.90
CA ASN A 186 -3.70 16.39 3.01
C ASN A 186 -4.89 15.72 3.74
N LYS A 187 -4.68 15.23 4.95
CA LYS A 187 -5.62 14.37 5.71
C LYS A 187 -5.55 14.64 7.23
N PRO A 188 -5.72 15.89 7.71
CA PRO A 188 -5.47 16.28 9.11
C PRO A 188 -6.33 15.54 10.15
N TYR A 189 -7.40 14.85 9.73
CA TYR A 189 -8.27 14.04 10.57
C TYR A 189 -7.69 12.65 10.94
N LEU A 190 -6.56 12.24 10.37
CA LEU A 190 -5.91 10.96 10.68
C LEU A 190 -5.18 11.03 12.04
N PRO A 191 -5.26 10.00 12.92
CA PRO A 191 -4.79 10.10 14.31
C PRO A 191 -3.33 10.49 14.51
N LEU A 192 -2.43 10.10 13.60
CA LEU A 192 -1.01 10.51 13.65
C LEU A 192 -0.78 11.93 13.14
N ALA A 193 -1.63 12.45 12.25
CA ALA A 193 -1.56 13.81 11.74
C ALA A 193 -2.20 14.82 12.71
N SER A 194 -3.30 14.43 13.37
CA SER A 194 -3.99 15.22 14.40
C SER A 194 -3.27 15.24 15.75
N GLY A 195 -2.31 14.32 15.98
CA GLY A 195 -1.63 14.15 17.27
C GLY A 195 -2.41 13.34 18.32
N GLU A 196 -3.56 12.78 17.94
CA GLU A 196 -4.39 11.90 18.78
C GLU A 196 -3.70 10.57 19.09
N TYR A 197 -2.88 10.07 18.16
CA TYR A 197 -1.92 8.99 18.41
C TYR A 197 -0.51 9.56 18.48
N SER A 198 0.26 9.12 19.48
CA SER A 198 1.70 9.39 19.51
C SER A 198 2.44 8.57 18.45
N VAL A 199 3.62 9.02 18.04
CA VAL A 199 4.50 8.26 17.11
C VAL A 199 4.80 6.87 17.69
N GLY A 200 5.07 6.77 19.00
CA GLY A 200 5.29 5.49 19.69
C GLY A 200 4.07 4.57 19.63
N THR A 201 2.86 5.11 19.82
CA THR A 201 1.59 4.37 19.64
C THR A 201 1.46 3.83 18.22
N GLY A 202 1.72 4.66 17.21
CA GLY A 202 1.69 4.25 15.80
C GLY A 202 2.71 3.16 15.48
N VAL A 203 3.95 3.28 15.98
CA VAL A 203 5.00 2.26 15.81
C VAL A 203 4.61 0.94 16.48
N MET A 204 4.10 0.97 17.72
CA MET A 204 3.64 -0.24 18.41
C MET A 204 2.52 -0.95 17.63
N ILE A 205 1.53 -0.20 17.13
CA ILE A 205 0.44 -0.76 16.30
C ILE A 205 1.03 -1.40 15.03
N VAL A 206 1.81 -0.66 14.24
CA VAL A 206 2.39 -1.12 12.98
C VAL A 206 3.24 -2.38 13.17
N MET A 207 4.15 -2.39 14.15
CA MET A 207 4.98 -3.57 14.42
C MET A 207 4.17 -4.77 14.90
N SER A 208 3.17 -4.57 15.77
CA SER A 208 2.30 -5.64 16.27
C SER A 208 1.50 -6.29 15.14
N PHE A 209 0.88 -5.49 14.25
CA PHE A 209 0.13 -6.02 13.11
C PHE A 209 1.04 -6.70 12.07
N SER A 210 2.29 -6.24 11.89
CA SER A 210 3.27 -6.97 11.08
C SER A 210 3.61 -8.34 11.66
N ILE A 211 3.85 -8.42 12.97
CA ILE A 211 4.20 -9.67 13.66
C ILE A 211 3.01 -10.65 13.60
N LEU A 212 1.80 -10.20 13.93
CA LEU A 212 0.57 -11.00 13.88
C LEU A 212 0.29 -11.53 12.46
N SER A 213 0.54 -10.72 11.43
CA SER A 213 0.36 -11.13 10.03
C SER A 213 1.30 -12.28 9.64
N PHE A 214 2.61 -12.13 9.90
CA PHE A 214 3.58 -13.20 9.61
C PHE A 214 3.40 -14.44 10.49
N TRP A 215 3.07 -14.26 11.77
CA TRP A 215 2.78 -15.36 12.69
C TRP A 215 1.60 -16.22 12.20
N LEU A 216 0.49 -15.58 11.80
CA LEU A 216 -0.65 -16.29 11.24
C LEU A 216 -0.32 -16.93 9.89
N GLY A 217 0.34 -16.19 8.98
CA GLY A 217 0.77 -16.72 7.68
C GLY A 217 1.74 -17.90 7.77
N TRP A 218 2.54 -17.99 8.83
CA TRP A 218 3.41 -19.13 9.14
C TRP A 218 2.62 -20.32 9.71
N ILE A 219 1.73 -20.09 10.69
CA ILE A 219 0.90 -21.16 11.29
C ILE A 219 -0.03 -21.81 10.26
N VAL A 220 -0.58 -21.03 9.33
CA VAL A 220 -1.44 -21.52 8.25
C VAL A 220 -0.66 -22.41 7.25
N GLY A 221 0.67 -22.38 7.23
CA GLY A 221 1.51 -23.25 6.40
C GLY A 221 1.38 -23.05 4.88
N SER A 222 0.60 -22.05 4.45
CA SER A 222 0.30 -21.80 3.04
C SER A 222 1.36 -20.92 2.39
N TRP A 223 2.25 -21.52 1.60
CA TRP A 223 3.28 -20.79 0.85
C TRP A 223 2.74 -19.64 -0.01
N PRO A 224 1.64 -19.77 -0.79
CA PRO A 224 1.07 -18.65 -1.52
C PRO A 224 0.69 -17.46 -0.61
N LEU A 225 0.04 -17.74 0.52
CA LEU A 225 -0.31 -16.70 1.50
C LEU A 225 0.95 -16.06 2.10
N PHE A 226 1.91 -16.86 2.57
CA PHE A 226 3.16 -16.35 3.14
C PHE A 226 3.92 -15.44 2.17
N TRP A 227 4.06 -15.84 0.90
CA TRP A 227 4.68 -15.02 -0.13
C TRP A 227 3.88 -13.74 -0.43
N ALA A 228 2.54 -13.79 -0.39
CA ALA A 228 1.71 -12.59 -0.54
C ALA A 228 1.98 -11.57 0.57
N LEU A 229 2.05 -12.02 1.82
CA LEU A 229 2.33 -11.18 2.99
C LEU A 229 3.76 -10.63 2.93
N PHE A 230 4.75 -11.48 2.62
CA PHE A 230 6.16 -11.08 2.50
C PHE A 230 6.40 -10.05 1.40
N LEU A 231 5.88 -10.27 0.20
CA LEU A 231 6.04 -9.31 -0.91
C LEU A 231 5.27 -8.00 -0.63
N SER A 232 4.09 -8.08 -0.01
CA SER A 232 3.33 -6.89 0.40
C SER A 232 4.05 -6.08 1.49
N PHE A 233 4.69 -6.76 2.46
CA PHE A 233 5.55 -6.15 3.47
C PHE A 233 6.73 -5.43 2.83
N VAL A 234 7.49 -6.10 1.95
CA VAL A 234 8.67 -5.51 1.28
C VAL A 234 8.27 -4.31 0.42
N LEU A 235 7.20 -4.43 -0.38
CA LEU A 235 6.71 -3.34 -1.23
C LEU A 235 6.17 -2.16 -0.39
N GLY A 236 5.42 -2.42 0.68
CA GLY A 236 4.93 -1.38 1.60
C GLY A 236 6.08 -0.66 2.33
N THR A 237 7.10 -1.40 2.73
CA THR A 237 8.35 -0.88 3.33
C THR A 237 9.08 0.03 2.37
N ALA A 238 9.40 -0.46 1.17
CA ALA A 238 10.17 0.27 0.16
C ALA A 238 9.40 1.47 -0.41
N TYR A 239 8.07 1.40 -0.48
CA TYR A 239 7.21 2.53 -0.84
C TYR A 239 7.27 3.64 0.22
N SER A 240 7.23 3.28 1.51
CA SER A 240 7.00 4.24 2.62
C SER A 240 8.28 4.84 3.21
N ILE A 241 9.25 4.01 3.62
CA ILE A 241 10.33 4.42 4.54
C ILE A 241 11.34 5.38 3.88
N ASN A 242 11.66 6.49 4.56
CA ASN A 242 12.60 7.53 4.09
C ASN A 242 14.08 7.17 4.31
N LEU A 243 14.53 6.07 3.72
CA LEU A 243 15.95 5.67 3.66
C LEU A 243 16.49 5.72 2.23
N PRO A 244 17.82 5.75 2.02
CA PRO A 244 18.42 5.57 0.69
C PRO A 244 17.90 4.31 0.00
N LEU A 245 17.76 4.38 -1.33
CA LEU A 245 17.15 3.33 -2.19
C LEU A 245 15.67 3.00 -1.91
N LEU A 246 15.06 3.49 -0.82
CA LEU A 246 13.63 3.32 -0.50
C LEU A 246 12.82 4.59 -0.83
N ARG A 247 11.68 4.78 -0.15
CA ARG A 247 10.64 5.80 -0.36
C ARG A 247 10.17 5.93 -1.81
N TRP A 248 9.88 4.80 -2.44
CA TRP A 248 9.46 4.72 -3.84
C TRP A 248 8.19 5.55 -4.17
N LYS A 249 7.40 5.95 -3.17
CA LYS A 249 6.34 6.98 -3.30
C LYS A 249 6.82 8.26 -4.02
N LYS A 250 8.10 8.66 -3.86
CA LYS A 250 8.69 9.83 -4.54
C LYS A 250 8.67 9.74 -6.08
N PHE A 251 8.61 8.53 -6.64
CA PHE A 251 8.66 8.27 -8.08
C PHE A 251 7.31 7.75 -8.57
N ALA A 252 6.50 8.62 -9.21
CA ALA A 252 5.11 8.33 -9.58
C ALA A 252 4.87 6.99 -10.30
N VAL A 253 5.77 6.59 -11.21
CA VAL A 253 5.69 5.29 -11.91
C VAL A 253 5.91 4.13 -10.95
N VAL A 254 6.95 4.18 -10.10
CA VAL A 254 7.24 3.11 -9.14
C VAL A 254 6.14 3.03 -8.07
N ALA A 255 5.66 4.18 -7.59
CA ALA A 255 4.52 4.29 -6.68
C ALA A 255 3.25 3.61 -7.24
N ALA A 256 2.95 3.81 -8.53
CA ALA A 256 1.84 3.13 -9.20
C ALA A 256 2.11 1.62 -9.39
N MET A 257 3.33 1.23 -9.76
CA MET A 257 3.70 -0.18 -9.91
C MET A 257 3.64 -0.97 -8.60
N CYS A 258 4.01 -0.37 -7.44
CA CYS A 258 3.83 -1.01 -6.13
C CYS A 258 2.37 -1.38 -5.89
N ILE A 259 1.45 -0.45 -6.17
CA ILE A 259 0.02 -0.63 -5.92
C ILE A 259 -0.58 -1.60 -6.93
N LEU A 260 -0.17 -1.55 -8.21
CA LEU A 260 -0.49 -2.55 -9.23
C LEU A 260 -0.09 -3.95 -8.76
N VAL A 261 1.18 -4.15 -8.42
CA VAL A 261 1.69 -5.47 -8.00
C VAL A 261 0.98 -5.99 -6.75
N VAL A 262 0.77 -5.16 -5.72
CA VAL A 262 0.03 -5.61 -4.52
C VAL A 262 -1.43 -5.90 -4.82
N ARG A 263 -2.18 -4.94 -5.38
CA ARG A 263 -3.66 -5.02 -5.48
C ARG A 263 -4.19 -5.81 -6.67
N ALA A 264 -3.42 -5.96 -7.75
CA ALA A 264 -3.87 -6.62 -8.97
C ALA A 264 -3.12 -7.91 -9.32
N VAL A 265 -1.88 -8.10 -8.82
CA VAL A 265 -1.11 -9.33 -9.09
C VAL A 265 -1.07 -10.23 -7.86
N ILE A 266 -0.56 -9.74 -6.72
CA ILE A 266 -0.42 -10.52 -5.49
C ILE A 266 -1.81 -10.92 -4.95
N VAL A 267 -2.72 -9.95 -4.78
CA VAL A 267 -4.08 -10.21 -4.28
C VAL A 267 -4.85 -11.21 -5.17
N GLN A 268 -4.72 -11.11 -6.49
CA GLN A 268 -5.46 -12.00 -7.40
C GLN A 268 -4.84 -13.40 -7.46
N LEU A 269 -3.53 -13.51 -7.71
CA LEU A 269 -2.88 -14.81 -7.94
C LEU A 269 -2.63 -15.58 -6.65
N ALA A 270 -2.11 -14.93 -5.60
CA ALA A 270 -1.63 -15.65 -4.42
C ALA A 270 -2.77 -16.15 -3.52
N PHE A 271 -3.89 -15.43 -3.45
CA PHE A 271 -5.06 -15.85 -2.69
C PHE A 271 -5.88 -16.90 -3.44
N PHE A 272 -5.93 -16.83 -4.79
CA PHE A 272 -6.45 -17.93 -5.60
C PHE A 272 -5.63 -19.20 -5.37
N LEU A 273 -4.30 -19.10 -5.42
CA LEU A 273 -3.41 -20.24 -5.19
C LEU A 273 -3.49 -20.76 -3.75
N HIS A 274 -3.72 -19.91 -2.73
CA HIS A 274 -4.02 -20.36 -1.38
C HIS A 274 -5.26 -21.26 -1.37
N MET A 275 -6.38 -20.83 -1.99
CA MET A 275 -7.56 -21.69 -2.07
C MET A 275 -7.30 -22.96 -2.88
N GLN A 276 -6.70 -22.84 -4.07
CA GLN A 276 -6.50 -23.97 -4.98
C GLN A 276 -5.54 -25.01 -4.38
N THR A 277 -4.33 -24.62 -3.97
CA THR A 277 -3.27 -25.57 -3.57
C THR A 277 -3.22 -25.83 -2.07
N HIS A 278 -3.58 -24.86 -1.22
CA HIS A 278 -3.56 -25.06 0.24
C HIS A 278 -4.90 -25.55 0.78
N VAL A 279 -6.03 -24.98 0.37
CA VAL A 279 -7.35 -25.36 0.90
C VAL A 279 -7.86 -26.61 0.19
N PHE A 280 -8.08 -26.55 -1.12
CA PHE A 280 -8.63 -27.67 -1.92
C PHE A 280 -7.60 -28.75 -2.32
N LYS A 281 -6.31 -28.54 -2.05
CA LYS A 281 -5.19 -29.44 -2.42
C LYS A 281 -5.14 -29.79 -3.93
N ARG A 282 -5.67 -28.91 -4.78
CA ARG A 282 -5.70 -29.03 -6.25
C ARG A 282 -4.39 -28.52 -6.88
N PRO A 283 -4.04 -28.96 -8.11
CA PRO A 283 -2.91 -28.40 -8.84
C PRO A 283 -3.08 -26.90 -9.13
N ALA A 284 -1.97 -26.18 -9.24
CA ALA A 284 -1.90 -24.75 -9.53
C ALA A 284 -2.28 -24.44 -11.00
N VAL A 285 -3.57 -24.43 -11.31
CA VAL A 285 -4.11 -24.13 -12.65
C VAL A 285 -4.76 -22.75 -12.65
N PHE A 286 -4.28 -21.84 -13.49
CA PHE A 286 -4.88 -20.50 -13.64
C PHE A 286 -6.12 -20.56 -14.52
N SER A 287 -7.28 -20.19 -13.96
CA SER A 287 -8.56 -20.20 -14.67
C SER A 287 -8.71 -18.98 -15.59
N ARG A 288 -9.56 -19.07 -16.63
CA ARG A 288 -9.89 -17.90 -17.48
C ARG A 288 -10.51 -16.75 -16.68
N PRO A 289 -11.44 -16.98 -15.73
CA PRO A 289 -11.92 -15.93 -14.82
C PRO A 289 -10.82 -15.27 -13.98
N LEU A 290 -9.83 -16.02 -13.49
CA LEU A 290 -8.68 -15.45 -12.77
C LEU A 290 -7.83 -14.54 -13.67
N MET A 291 -7.55 -14.96 -14.90
CA MET A 291 -6.79 -14.14 -15.87
C MET A 291 -7.54 -12.85 -16.22
N PHE A 292 -8.86 -12.94 -16.44
CA PHE A 292 -9.73 -11.77 -16.62
C PHE A 292 -9.69 -10.85 -15.39
N ALA A 293 -9.90 -11.39 -14.19
CA ALA A 293 -9.91 -10.63 -12.95
C ALA A 293 -8.56 -9.96 -12.64
N THR A 294 -7.44 -10.59 -13.02
CA THR A 294 -6.08 -10.05 -12.89
C THR A 294 -5.85 -8.89 -13.87
N ALA A 295 -6.24 -9.06 -15.14
CA ALA A 295 -6.13 -8.02 -16.15
C ALA A 295 -7.03 -6.82 -15.81
N PHE A 296 -8.31 -7.04 -15.52
CA PHE A 296 -9.29 -6.00 -15.22
C PHE A 296 -8.92 -5.22 -13.94
N MET A 297 -8.54 -5.90 -12.85
CA MET A 297 -8.11 -5.21 -11.63
C MET A 297 -6.78 -4.47 -11.77
N SER A 298 -5.97 -4.76 -12.80
CA SER A 298 -4.78 -3.96 -13.10
C SER A 298 -5.14 -2.53 -13.54
N PHE A 299 -6.21 -2.36 -14.33
CA PHE A 299 -6.75 -1.04 -14.67
C PHE A 299 -7.22 -0.30 -13.41
N PHE A 300 -8.08 -0.94 -12.61
CA PHE A 300 -8.56 -0.36 -11.34
C PHE A 300 -7.43 -0.01 -10.36
N SER A 301 -6.38 -0.82 -10.28
CA SER A 301 -5.25 -0.56 -9.40
C SER A 301 -4.42 0.67 -9.85
N VAL A 302 -4.15 0.81 -11.15
CA VAL A 302 -3.53 2.03 -11.70
C VAL A 302 -4.41 3.24 -11.46
N VAL A 303 -5.73 3.11 -11.67
CA VAL A 303 -6.71 4.18 -11.43
C VAL A 303 -6.70 4.60 -9.97
N ILE A 304 -6.74 3.68 -8.99
CA ILE A 304 -6.67 3.99 -7.56
C ILE A 304 -5.32 4.63 -7.20
N ALA A 305 -4.22 4.15 -7.78
CA ALA A 305 -2.88 4.70 -7.56
C ALA A 305 -2.71 6.13 -8.09
N LEU A 306 -3.44 6.50 -9.15
CA LEU A 306 -3.48 7.87 -9.68
C LEU A 306 -4.49 8.76 -8.94
N PHE A 307 -5.70 8.24 -8.66
CA PHE A 307 -6.76 9.02 -8.01
C PHE A 307 -6.42 9.43 -6.58
N LYS A 308 -5.70 8.60 -5.81
CA LYS A 308 -5.25 8.95 -4.45
C LYS A 308 -4.37 10.22 -4.44
N ASP A 309 -3.60 10.44 -5.50
CA ASP A 309 -2.65 11.56 -5.63
C ASP A 309 -3.33 12.85 -6.08
N ILE A 310 -4.63 12.82 -6.41
CA ILE A 310 -5.39 14.01 -6.81
C ILE A 310 -5.72 14.90 -5.59
N PRO A 311 -6.42 14.43 -4.53
CA PRO A 311 -6.63 15.24 -3.33
C PRO A 311 -5.33 15.47 -2.53
N ASP A 312 -4.29 14.66 -2.75
CA ASP A 312 -2.99 14.79 -2.07
C ASP A 312 -2.04 15.82 -2.71
N ILE A 313 -2.44 16.47 -3.81
CA ILE A 313 -1.59 17.33 -4.65
C ILE A 313 -0.87 18.47 -3.90
N ASP A 314 -1.51 19.05 -2.87
CA ASP A 314 -0.97 20.18 -2.11
C ASP A 314 0.23 19.74 -1.25
N GLY A 315 0.04 18.71 -0.43
CA GLY A 315 1.11 18.12 0.38
C GLY A 315 2.21 17.50 -0.49
N ASP A 316 1.85 16.82 -1.58
CA ASP A 316 2.85 16.29 -2.53
C ASP A 316 3.74 17.41 -3.09
N LYS A 317 3.14 18.55 -3.49
CA LYS A 317 3.87 19.71 -4.00
C LYS A 317 4.79 20.34 -2.94
N ILE A 318 4.31 20.50 -1.70
CA ILE A 318 5.08 21.09 -0.59
C ILE A 318 6.28 20.21 -0.23
N TYR A 319 6.09 18.89 -0.15
CA TYR A 319 7.15 17.93 0.23
C TYR A 319 7.93 17.36 -0.97
N GLY A 320 7.84 17.99 -2.14
CA GLY A 320 8.64 17.68 -3.32
C GLY A 320 8.33 16.35 -4.02
N ILE A 321 7.20 15.72 -3.71
CA ILE A 321 6.75 14.48 -4.33
C ILE A 321 6.22 14.79 -5.74
N ARG A 322 6.94 14.33 -6.76
CA ARG A 322 6.60 14.57 -8.17
C ARG A 322 5.61 13.51 -8.67
N SER A 323 4.43 13.41 -8.07
CA SER A 323 3.32 12.54 -8.48
C SER A 323 2.72 12.97 -9.83
N PHE A 324 1.88 12.13 -10.45
CA PHE A 324 1.28 12.45 -11.75
C PHE A 324 0.37 13.67 -11.69
N SER A 325 -0.38 13.85 -10.59
CA SER A 325 -1.24 15.02 -10.36
C SER A 325 -0.44 16.32 -10.33
N VAL A 326 0.71 16.33 -9.65
CA VAL A 326 1.64 17.47 -9.60
C VAL A 326 2.26 17.75 -10.98
N ARG A 327 2.60 16.72 -11.76
CA ARG A 327 3.26 16.89 -13.08
C ARG A 327 2.32 17.30 -14.22
N LEU A 328 1.16 16.66 -14.33
CA LEU A 328 0.25 16.79 -15.47
C LEU A 328 -0.91 17.77 -15.21
N GLY A 329 -1.14 18.10 -13.94
CA GLY A 329 -2.30 18.81 -13.45
C GLY A 329 -3.47 17.86 -13.19
N GLN A 330 -4.09 18.00 -12.02
CA GLN A 330 -5.24 17.20 -11.56
C GLN A 330 -6.30 16.95 -12.65
N LYS A 331 -6.73 17.99 -13.40
CA LYS A 331 -7.82 17.86 -14.39
C LYS A 331 -7.47 16.87 -15.50
N ARG A 332 -6.19 16.76 -15.88
CA ARG A 332 -5.75 15.76 -16.86
C ARG A 332 -5.74 14.35 -16.26
N VAL A 333 -5.18 14.20 -15.05
CA VAL A 333 -5.12 12.90 -14.37
C VAL A 333 -6.51 12.34 -14.09
N PHE A 334 -7.45 13.17 -13.64
CA PHE A 334 -8.86 12.80 -13.45
C PHE A 334 -9.44 12.17 -14.72
N TRP A 335 -9.40 12.87 -15.86
CA TRP A 335 -9.98 12.36 -17.11
C TRP A 335 -9.22 11.15 -17.69
N ILE A 336 -7.90 11.07 -17.52
CA ILE A 336 -7.11 9.85 -17.83
C ILE A 336 -7.66 8.67 -17.03
N CYS A 337 -7.91 8.83 -15.74
CA CYS A 337 -8.46 7.78 -14.89
C CYS A 337 -9.89 7.38 -15.26
N ILE A 338 -10.75 8.32 -15.63
CA ILE A 338 -12.10 8.01 -16.14
C ILE A 338 -11.99 7.16 -17.41
N VAL A 339 -11.27 7.64 -18.43
CA VAL A 339 -11.09 6.91 -19.70
C VAL A 339 -10.46 5.53 -19.49
N LEU A 340 -9.54 5.39 -18.54
CA LEU A 340 -8.91 4.11 -18.20
C LEU A 340 -9.90 3.11 -17.58
N LEU A 341 -10.89 3.56 -16.80
CA LEU A 341 -12.01 2.73 -16.33
C LEU A 341 -13.02 2.43 -17.44
N GLU A 342 -13.42 3.42 -18.25
CA GLU A 342 -14.36 3.19 -19.36
C GLU A 342 -13.79 2.15 -20.37
N MET A 343 -12.48 2.17 -20.61
CA MET A 343 -11.81 1.13 -21.41
C MET A 343 -11.84 -0.25 -20.72
N ALA A 344 -11.64 -0.32 -19.40
CA ALA A 344 -11.75 -1.58 -18.65
C ALA A 344 -13.17 -2.15 -18.71
N TYR A 345 -14.19 -1.30 -18.53
CA TYR A 345 -15.59 -1.68 -18.72
C TYR A 345 -15.90 -2.10 -20.15
N GLY A 346 -15.36 -1.42 -21.18
CA GLY A 346 -15.45 -1.85 -22.57
C GLY A 346 -14.92 -3.27 -22.80
N VAL A 347 -13.77 -3.61 -22.19
CA VAL A 347 -13.21 -4.97 -22.24
C VAL A 347 -14.11 -5.97 -21.50
N ALA A 348 -14.65 -5.62 -20.33
CA ALA A 348 -15.58 -6.49 -19.59
C ALA A 348 -16.89 -6.75 -20.35
N LEU A 349 -17.44 -5.73 -21.02
CA LEU A 349 -18.62 -5.84 -21.88
C LEU A 349 -18.37 -6.79 -23.06
N LEU A 350 -17.23 -6.64 -23.75
CA LEU A 350 -16.83 -7.54 -24.83
C LEU A 350 -16.68 -9.00 -24.34
N MET A 351 -16.08 -9.21 -23.18
CA MET A 351 -15.96 -10.55 -22.59
C MET A 351 -17.32 -11.14 -22.18
N GLY A 352 -18.23 -10.33 -21.64
CA GLY A 352 -19.60 -10.75 -21.34
C GLY A 352 -20.36 -11.18 -22.59
N VAL A 353 -20.30 -10.39 -23.66
CA VAL A 353 -20.89 -10.74 -24.98
C VAL A 353 -20.29 -12.02 -25.55
N ALA A 354 -19.00 -12.29 -25.31
CA ALA A 354 -18.30 -13.48 -25.77
C ALA A 354 -18.56 -14.76 -24.94
N SER A 355 -19.11 -14.69 -23.72
CA SER A 355 -19.42 -15.89 -22.93
C SER A 355 -20.50 -16.75 -23.59
N CYS A 356 -20.39 -18.08 -23.46
CA CYS A 356 -21.42 -19.03 -23.89
C CYS A 356 -22.56 -19.16 -22.87
N SER A 357 -22.34 -18.79 -21.60
CA SER A 357 -23.35 -18.90 -20.54
C SER A 357 -24.27 -17.69 -20.55
N PHE A 358 -25.59 -17.92 -20.76
CA PHE A 358 -26.58 -16.85 -20.81
C PHE A 358 -26.63 -16.03 -19.50
N TRP A 359 -26.55 -16.69 -18.34
CA TRP A 359 -26.53 -16.02 -17.04
C TRP A 359 -25.25 -15.19 -16.83
N SER A 360 -24.08 -15.76 -17.13
CA SER A 360 -22.79 -15.04 -17.08
C SER A 360 -22.81 -13.81 -18.01
N LYS A 361 -23.29 -13.98 -19.24
CA LYS A 361 -23.47 -12.90 -20.23
C LYS A 361 -24.39 -11.81 -19.72
N LEU A 362 -25.58 -12.15 -19.23
CA LEU A 362 -26.56 -11.18 -18.74
C LEU A 362 -26.00 -10.36 -17.58
N ILE A 363 -25.41 -11.03 -16.58
CA ILE A 363 -24.84 -10.39 -15.38
C ILE A 363 -23.61 -9.54 -15.76
N THR A 364 -22.69 -10.07 -16.57
CA THR A 364 -21.48 -9.37 -16.99
C THR A 364 -21.81 -8.15 -17.84
N VAL A 365 -22.71 -8.28 -18.83
CA VAL A 365 -23.05 -7.17 -19.72
C VAL A 365 -23.84 -6.08 -18.98
N LEU A 366 -24.92 -6.43 -18.26
CA LEU A 366 -25.72 -5.44 -17.55
C LEU A 366 -24.96 -4.80 -16.37
N GLY A 367 -24.23 -5.59 -15.58
CA GLY A 367 -23.47 -5.10 -14.44
C GLY A 367 -22.45 -4.04 -14.84
N HIS A 368 -21.52 -4.38 -15.76
CA HIS A 368 -20.50 -3.44 -16.19
C HIS A 368 -21.08 -2.26 -16.99
N ALA A 369 -22.18 -2.43 -17.74
CA ALA A 369 -22.86 -1.32 -18.43
C ALA A 369 -23.48 -0.31 -17.45
N ILE A 370 -24.08 -0.79 -16.35
CA ILE A 370 -24.63 0.07 -15.28
C ILE A 370 -23.50 0.82 -14.56
N LEU A 371 -22.40 0.13 -14.23
CA LEU A 371 -21.28 0.73 -13.52
C LEU A 371 -20.54 1.78 -14.37
N ALA A 372 -20.28 1.49 -15.65
CA ALA A 372 -19.76 2.46 -16.63
C ALA A 372 -20.68 3.68 -16.78
N SER A 373 -21.98 3.46 -17.01
CA SER A 373 -22.97 4.55 -17.13
C SER A 373 -23.02 5.42 -15.87
N THR A 374 -22.89 4.81 -14.68
CA THR A 374 -22.87 5.52 -13.39
C THR A 374 -21.57 6.29 -13.19
N LEU A 375 -20.43 5.73 -13.60
CA LEU A 375 -19.13 6.40 -13.59
C LEU A 375 -19.16 7.63 -14.50
N TRP A 376 -19.47 7.46 -15.78
CA TRP A 376 -19.51 8.52 -16.79
C TRP A 376 -20.43 9.67 -16.40
N ASN A 377 -21.63 9.37 -15.89
CA ASN A 377 -22.59 10.39 -15.48
C ASN A 377 -22.15 11.15 -14.21
N ARG A 378 -21.59 10.47 -13.20
CA ARG A 378 -21.04 11.16 -12.03
C ARG A 378 -19.78 11.96 -12.35
N ALA A 379 -18.92 11.47 -13.25
CA ALA A 379 -17.65 12.12 -13.61
C ALA A 379 -17.87 13.52 -14.22
N LYS A 380 -18.92 13.68 -15.05
CA LYS A 380 -19.30 14.97 -15.64
C LYS A 380 -19.71 16.03 -14.60
N SER A 381 -20.26 15.62 -13.47
CA SER A 381 -20.75 16.51 -12.40
C SER A 381 -19.74 16.80 -11.29
N VAL A 382 -18.50 16.31 -11.39
CA VAL A 382 -17.47 16.60 -10.37
C VAL A 382 -16.93 18.01 -10.57
N ASP A 383 -17.16 18.88 -9.59
CA ASP A 383 -16.36 20.09 -9.44
C ASP A 383 -14.91 19.72 -9.10
N LEU A 384 -13.99 20.04 -10.02
CA LEU A 384 -12.56 19.80 -9.87
C LEU A 384 -11.83 20.97 -9.18
N SER A 385 -12.53 21.99 -8.67
CA SER A 385 -11.94 22.98 -7.75
C SER A 385 -12.09 22.57 -6.29
N SER A 386 -13.17 21.88 -5.90
CA SER A 386 -13.43 21.44 -4.53
C SER A 386 -12.69 20.15 -4.13
N LYS A 387 -11.71 20.28 -3.23
CA LYS A 387 -11.01 19.16 -2.55
C LYS A 387 -11.98 18.14 -1.92
N ALA A 388 -13.13 18.61 -1.43
CA ALA A 388 -14.18 17.75 -0.88
C ALA A 388 -14.91 16.93 -1.97
N ALA A 389 -15.26 17.55 -3.10
CA ALA A 389 -15.91 16.86 -4.22
C ALA A 389 -15.00 15.77 -4.82
N ILE A 390 -13.72 16.08 -5.01
CA ILE A 390 -12.69 15.15 -5.49
C ILE A 390 -12.53 13.97 -4.51
N THR A 391 -12.44 14.24 -3.20
CA THR A 391 -12.30 13.19 -2.18
C THR A 391 -13.55 12.30 -2.10
N SER A 392 -14.75 12.89 -2.23
CA SER A 392 -16.02 12.16 -2.34
C SER A 392 -16.06 11.26 -3.58
N PHE A 393 -15.58 11.76 -4.73
CA PHE A 393 -15.48 10.97 -5.95
C PHE A 393 -14.45 9.84 -5.86
N TYR A 394 -13.29 10.07 -5.22
CA TYR A 394 -12.32 9.01 -4.94
C TYR A 394 -12.93 7.89 -4.06
N MET A 395 -13.72 8.24 -3.05
CA MET A 395 -14.47 7.24 -2.27
C MET A 395 -15.58 6.56 -3.06
N PHE A 396 -16.07 7.16 -4.16
CA PHE A 396 -16.97 6.51 -5.11
C PHE A 396 -16.22 5.54 -6.06
N ILE A 397 -15.00 5.85 -6.49
CA ILE A 397 -14.15 4.88 -7.22
C ILE A 397 -13.88 3.63 -6.36
N TRP A 398 -13.67 3.78 -5.05
CA TRP A 398 -13.60 2.63 -4.14
C TRP A 398 -14.91 1.84 -4.06
N LYS A 399 -16.08 2.50 -4.15
CA LYS A 399 -17.39 1.80 -4.20
C LYS A 399 -17.59 1.02 -5.50
N LEU A 400 -17.11 1.52 -6.64
CA LEU A 400 -17.06 0.77 -7.89
C LEU A 400 -16.16 -0.46 -7.72
N PHE A 401 -14.93 -0.29 -7.25
CA PHE A 401 -13.98 -1.38 -6.97
C PHE A 401 -14.56 -2.50 -6.08
N TYR A 402 -15.40 -2.17 -5.08
CA TYR A 402 -16.14 -3.17 -4.31
C TYR A 402 -17.18 -3.93 -5.14
N ALA A 403 -17.96 -3.21 -5.97
CA ALA A 403 -18.97 -3.82 -6.84
C ALA A 403 -18.33 -4.75 -7.88
N GLU A 404 -17.17 -4.40 -8.43
CA GLU A 404 -16.43 -5.27 -9.35
C GLU A 404 -16.09 -6.63 -8.71
N TYR A 405 -15.65 -6.66 -7.44
CA TYR A 405 -15.39 -7.92 -6.73
C TYR A 405 -16.65 -8.73 -6.43
N LEU A 406 -17.84 -8.11 -6.41
CA LEU A 406 -19.11 -8.83 -6.35
C LEU A 406 -19.54 -9.39 -7.71
N LEU A 407 -19.14 -8.75 -8.82
CA LEU A 407 -19.43 -9.20 -10.19
C LEU A 407 -18.45 -10.27 -10.70
N ILE A 408 -17.15 -10.12 -10.43
CA ILE A 408 -16.07 -10.99 -10.94
C ILE A 408 -16.32 -12.50 -10.74
N PRO A 409 -16.79 -13.00 -9.58
CA PRO A 409 -17.06 -14.42 -9.37
C PRO A 409 -18.14 -15.02 -10.28
N LEU A 410 -18.99 -14.15 -10.84
CA LEU A 410 -20.12 -14.48 -11.71
C LEU A 410 -19.71 -14.50 -13.20
N VAL A 411 -18.50 -14.02 -13.53
CA VAL A 411 -17.92 -14.09 -14.88
C VAL A 411 -17.40 -15.50 -15.13
N ARG A 412 -18.11 -16.24 -15.98
CA ARG A 412 -17.84 -17.63 -16.38
C ARG A 412 -17.88 -17.77 -17.90
#